data_AF-A0A521TNS9-F1
#
_entry.id   AF-A0A521TNS9-F1
#
_cell.length_a   1.000
_cell.length_b   1.000
_cell.length_c   1.000
_cell.angle_alpha   90.00
_cell.angle_beta   90.00
_cell.angle_gamma   90.00
#
_symmetry.space_group_name_H-M   'P 1'
#
loop_
_entity.id
_entity.type
_entity.pdbx_description
1 polymer ?
#
loop_
_entity_poly.entity_id
_entity_poly.type
_entity_poly.pdbx_seq_one_letter_code
_entity_poly.pdbx_strand_id
1 'polypeptide(L)'
;MATSRRHADIIRRRDGVRVAGGPVALAMRAGADGARRARGTCILQRFANGPTAIDPDERLSLRLDDGREMPIRLLRVTMTACGPEIAHFVAE
;
A
#
# COMPACT_ATOMS: atom_id res chain seq x y z
N MET A 1 -4.10 -19.62 -0.32
CA MET A 1 -3.33 -18.37 -0.21
C MET A 1 -3.05 -18.12 1.25
N ALA A 2 -1.79 -17.96 1.66
CA ALA A 2 -1.46 -17.60 3.04
C ALA A 2 -1.56 -16.07 3.18
N THR A 3 -2.51 -15.60 3.98
CA THR A 3 -2.66 -14.19 4.36
C THR A 3 -1.83 -13.94 5.62
N SER A 4 -0.72 -13.22 5.49
CA SER A 4 0.04 -12.74 6.66
C SER A 4 -0.37 -11.30 6.97
N ARG A 5 -0.85 -11.02 8.18
CA ARG A 5 -0.97 -9.64 8.67
C ARG A 5 0.45 -9.11 8.87
N ARG A 6 0.82 -8.06 8.13
CA ARG A 6 2.11 -7.38 8.27
C ARG A 6 1.90 -5.90 8.51
N HIS A 7 2.86 -5.27 9.16
CA HIS A 7 2.94 -3.81 9.14
C HIS A 7 3.70 -3.38 7.89
N ALA A 8 3.17 -2.39 7.21
CA ALA A 8 3.85 -1.77 6.09
C ALA A 8 3.46 -0.31 5.95
N ASP A 9 4.38 0.47 5.39
CA ASP A 9 4.16 1.85 5.01
C ASP A 9 4.06 1.95 3.48
N ILE A 10 3.20 2.83 2.98
CA ILE A 10 3.35 3.35 1.62
C ILE A 10 4.15 4.64 1.72
N ILE A 11 5.24 4.71 0.98
CA ILE A 11 6.12 5.86 0.90
C ILE A 11 6.20 6.39 -0.53
N ARG A 12 6.39 7.70 -0.66
CA ARG A 12 6.76 8.33 -1.93
C ARG A 12 8.19 7.98 -2.28
N ARG A 13 8.45 7.46 -3.48
CA ARG A 13 9.82 7.07 -3.89
C ARG A 13 10.78 8.24 -4.00
N ARG A 14 10.27 9.44 -4.30
CA ARG A 14 11.12 10.62 -4.54
C ARG A 14 11.78 11.17 -3.27
N ASP A 15 11.07 11.12 -2.14
CA ASP A 15 11.44 11.83 -0.90
C ASP A 15 11.28 10.96 0.36
N GLY A 16 10.85 9.70 0.21
CA GLY A 16 10.67 8.76 1.33
C GLY A 16 9.52 9.11 2.27
N VAL A 17 8.71 10.11 1.95
CA VAL A 17 7.64 10.55 2.86
C VAL A 17 6.53 9.50 2.91
N ARG A 18 6.18 9.11 4.14
CA ARG A 18 5.06 8.22 4.42
C ARG A 18 3.75 8.87 3.99
N VAL A 19 3.06 8.20 3.09
CA VAL A 19 1.73 8.55 2.58
C VAL A 19 0.66 7.80 3.37
N ALA A 20 0.91 6.53 3.65
CA ALA A 20 -0.02 5.61 4.29
C ALA A 20 0.73 4.58 5.12
N GLY A 21 0.01 3.80 5.92
CA GLY A 21 0.58 2.60 6.52
C GLY A 21 -0.16 2.12 7.76
N GLY A 22 0.42 1.12 8.41
CA GLY A 22 -0.17 0.42 9.55
C GLY A 22 -0.41 -1.04 9.23
N PRO A 23 -1.47 -1.67 9.77
CA PRO A 23 -1.83 -3.03 9.41
C PRO A 23 -2.18 -3.11 7.92
N VAL A 24 -1.45 -3.93 7.18
CA VAL A 24 -1.70 -4.19 5.77
C VAL A 24 -2.07 -5.65 5.59
N ALA A 25 -3.18 -5.88 4.90
CA ALA A 25 -3.54 -7.20 4.42
C ALA A 25 -2.80 -7.44 3.10
N LEU A 26 -1.83 -8.35 3.11
CA LEU A 26 -1.07 -8.72 1.92
C LEU A 26 -1.41 -10.14 1.50
N ALA A 27 -1.81 -10.28 0.24
CA ALA A 27 -1.98 -11.55 -0.43
C ALA A 27 -0.81 -11.73 -1.38
N MET A 28 0.15 -12.57 -0.98
CA MET A 28 1.34 -12.88 -1.79
C MET A 28 1.01 -13.97 -2.80
N ARG A 29 1.42 -13.78 -4.05
CA ARG A 29 1.39 -14.82 -5.08
C ARG A 29 2.77 -14.98 -5.69
N ALA A 30 3.27 -16.21 -5.73
CA ALA A 30 4.41 -16.54 -6.57
C ALA A 30 3.97 -16.40 -8.03
N GLY A 31 4.62 -15.53 -8.78
CA GLY A 31 4.47 -15.43 -10.23
C GLY A 31 5.13 -16.62 -10.93
N ALA A 32 4.74 -16.85 -12.18
CA ALA A 32 5.25 -17.96 -13.00
C ALA A 32 6.79 -17.92 -13.17
N ASP A 33 7.38 -16.73 -13.10
CA ASP A 33 8.82 -16.50 -13.29
C ASP A 33 9.58 -16.33 -11.96
N GLY A 34 9.00 -16.74 -10.82
CA GLY A 34 9.56 -16.50 -9.49
C GLY A 34 9.39 -15.07 -8.97
N ALA A 35 8.88 -14.14 -9.79
CA ALA A 35 8.53 -12.79 -9.39
C ALA A 35 7.40 -12.81 -8.33
N ARG A 36 7.65 -12.27 -7.14
CA ARG A 36 6.66 -12.23 -6.06
C ARG A 36 5.77 -11.01 -6.21
N ARG A 37 4.59 -11.18 -6.81
CA ARG A 37 3.57 -10.14 -6.82
C ARG A 37 2.77 -10.18 -5.54
N ALA A 38 2.57 -9.02 -4.92
CA ALA A 38 1.66 -8.87 -3.80
C ALA A 38 0.44 -8.08 -4.24
N ARG A 39 -0.75 -8.47 -3.77
CA ARG A 39 -1.91 -7.59 -3.78
C ARG A 39 -2.22 -7.21 -2.35
N GLY A 40 -2.40 -5.92 -2.11
CA GLY A 40 -2.52 -5.40 -0.77
C GLY A 40 -3.69 -4.45 -0.59
N THR A 41 -4.07 -4.25 0.67
CA THR A 41 -5.00 -3.21 1.08
C THR A 41 -4.50 -2.54 2.34
N CYS A 42 -4.51 -1.21 2.37
CA CYS A 42 -4.08 -0.41 3.51
C CYS A 42 -4.97 0.83 3.69
N ILE A 43 -4.81 1.49 4.84
CA ILE A 43 -5.44 2.76 5.14
C ILE A 43 -4.48 3.89 4.74
N LEU A 44 -4.95 4.84 3.92
CA LEU A 44 -4.17 5.97 3.44
C LEU A 44 -4.10 7.14 4.43
N GLN A 45 -5.04 7.24 5.37
CA GLN A 45 -5.20 8.48 6.12
C GLN A 45 -4.09 8.76 7.14
N ARG A 46 -3.48 9.94 6.97
CA ARG A 46 -2.74 10.68 8.01
C ARG A 46 -3.69 11.47 8.93
N PHE A 47 -4.88 11.85 8.45
CA PHE A 47 -5.93 12.59 9.19
C PHE A 47 -7.31 12.03 8.84
N ALA A 48 -8.23 11.95 9.81
CA ALA A 48 -9.48 11.18 9.71
C ALA A 48 -10.59 11.81 8.82
N ASN A 49 -10.39 13.03 8.31
CA ASN A 49 -11.50 13.88 7.86
C ASN A 49 -11.40 14.33 6.40
N GLY A 50 -10.46 13.79 5.61
CA GLY A 50 -10.26 14.21 4.23
C GLY A 50 -9.58 13.17 3.35
N PRO A 51 -9.67 13.33 2.01
CA PRO A 51 -8.92 12.51 1.07
C PRO A 51 -7.41 12.72 1.24
N THR A 52 -6.65 11.65 1.10
CA THR A 52 -5.19 11.71 1.04
C THR A 52 -4.81 12.26 -0.31
N ALA A 53 -4.10 13.40 -0.33
CA ALA A 53 -3.57 13.98 -1.56
C ALA A 53 -2.44 13.09 -2.09
N ILE A 54 -2.79 12.17 -3.00
CA ILE A 54 -1.86 11.33 -3.75
C ILE A 54 -2.03 11.69 -5.22
N ASP A 55 -0.91 12.03 -5.86
CA ASP A 55 -0.89 12.25 -7.31
C ASP A 55 -1.05 10.89 -8.03
N PRO A 56 -1.98 10.74 -8.99
CA PRO A 56 -2.16 9.50 -9.75
C PRO A 56 -0.88 8.96 -10.42
N ASP A 57 0.03 9.86 -10.80
CA ASP A 57 1.31 9.52 -11.43
C ASP A 57 2.45 9.36 -10.40
N GLU A 58 2.13 9.49 -9.11
CA GLU A 58 3.11 9.37 -8.06
C GLU A 58 3.71 7.98 -7.99
N ARG A 59 5.04 7.92 -8.05
CA ARG A 59 5.77 6.67 -7.85
C ARG A 59 5.81 6.34 -6.36
N LEU A 60 5.05 5.31 -5.98
CA LEU A 60 4.92 4.83 -4.61
C LEU A 60 5.67 3.52 -4.39
N SER A 61 6.01 3.24 -3.13
CA SER A 61 6.57 1.96 -2.72
C SER A 61 5.95 1.50 -1.41
N LEU A 62 5.79 0.19 -1.28
CA LEU A 62 5.45 -0.48 -0.05
C LEU A 62 6.75 -0.82 0.67
N ARG A 63 6.95 -0.27 1.87
CA ARG A 63 8.03 -0.64 2.76
C ARG A 63 7.49 -1.55 3.86
N LEU A 64 7.97 -2.79 3.89
CA LEU A 64 7.62 -3.76 4.92
C LEU A 64 8.39 -3.47 6.22
N ASP A 65 7.88 -4.00 7.33
CA ASP A 65 8.51 -3.98 8.66
C ASP A 65 9.94 -4.57 8.67
N ASP A 66 10.22 -5.55 7.83
CA ASP A 66 11.56 -6.12 7.63
C ASP A 66 12.49 -5.29 6.72
N GLY A 67 12.08 -4.08 6.37
CA GLY A 67 12.88 -3.12 5.59
C GLY A 67 12.87 -3.38 4.08
N ARG A 68 12.22 -4.44 3.59
CA ARG A 68 12.08 -4.67 2.15
C ARG A 68 11.14 -3.63 1.54
N GLU A 69 11.54 -3.11 0.40
CA GLU A 69 10.76 -2.15 -0.37
C GLU A 69 10.37 -2.73 -1.73
N MET A 70 9.12 -2.53 -2.12
CA MET A 70 8.57 -2.97 -3.40
C MET A 70 7.84 -1.80 -4.06
N PRO A 71 8.09 -1.47 -5.33
CA PRO A 71 7.26 -0.52 -6.06
C PRO A 71 5.80 -0.98 -6.04
N ILE A 72 4.89 -0.03 -5.86
CA ILE A 72 3.46 -0.32 -5.93
C ILE A 72 2.76 0.54 -6.96
N ARG A 73 1.61 0.02 -7.40
CA ARG A 73 0.62 0.77 -8.15
C ARG A 73 -0.71 0.72 -7.41
N LEU A 74 -1.28 1.89 -7.12
CA LEU A 74 -2.63 1.99 -6.60
C LEU A 74 -3.61 1.54 -7.69
N LEU A 75 -4.54 0.66 -7.32
CA LEU A 75 -5.60 0.17 -8.19
C LEU A 75 -6.90 0.93 -7.96
N ARG A 76 -7.19 1.23 -6.69
CA ARG A 76 -8.43 1.87 -6.27
C ARG A 76 -8.21 2.51 -4.92
N VAL A 77 -8.77 3.70 -4.76
CA VAL A 77 -8.88 4.39 -3.48
C VAL A 77 -10.37 4.57 -3.18
N THR A 78 -10.80 4.33 -1.95
CA THR A 78 -12.21 4.43 -1.55
C THR A 78 -12.34 5.01 -0.16
N MET A 79 -13.08 6.11 -0.05
CA MET A 79 -13.51 6.66 1.22
C MET A 79 -14.61 5.79 1.81
N THR A 80 -14.43 5.30 3.02
CA THR A 80 -15.48 4.58 3.73
C THR A 80 -16.46 5.55 4.39
N ALA A 81 -17.68 5.09 4.66
CA ALA A 81 -18.71 5.89 5.31
C ALA A 81 -18.34 6.33 6.74
N CYS A 82 -17.42 5.60 7.40
CA CYS A 82 -16.95 5.91 8.75
C CYS A 82 -15.66 6.77 8.77
N GLY A 83 -15.18 7.26 7.62
CA GLY A 83 -14.04 8.16 7.55
C GLY A 83 -12.75 7.60 6.93
N PRO A 84 -12.30 6.36 7.21
CA PRO A 84 -11.03 5.89 6.65
C PRO A 84 -11.04 5.76 5.13
N GLU A 85 -9.96 6.22 4.52
CA GLU A 85 -9.68 6.02 3.11
C GLU A 85 -8.85 4.74 2.93
N ILE A 86 -9.39 3.81 2.14
CA ILE A 86 -8.78 2.52 1.88
C ILE A 86 -8.19 2.52 0.47
N ALA A 87 -6.92 2.15 0.38
CA ALA A 87 -6.24 1.89 -0.88
C ALA A 87 -6.09 0.39 -1.15
N HIS A 88 -6.43 -0.02 -2.36
CA HIS A 88 -6.05 -1.30 -2.92
C HIS A 88 -4.88 -1.10 -3.88
N PHE A 89 -3.88 -1.97 -3.80
CA PHE A 89 -2.68 -1.85 -4.61
C PHE A 89 -2.13 -3.20 -5.04
N VAL A 90 -1.23 -3.16 -6.02
CA VAL A 90 -0.32 -4.26 -6.38
C VAL A 90 1.11 -3.83 -6.10
N ALA A 91 1.91 -4.75 -5.56
CA ALA A 91 3.35 -4.59 -5.39
C ALA A 91 4.06 -5.60 -6.30
N GLU A 92 5.10 -5.15 -6.98
CA GLU A 92 5.92 -5.94 -7.91
C GLU A 92 7.40 -5.88 -7.55
#